data_AF-B1X285-F1
#
_entry.id   AF-B1X285-F1
#
_cell.length_a   1.000
_cell.length_b   1.000
_cell.length_c   1.000
_cell.angle_alpha   90.00
_cell.angle_beta   90.00
_cell.angle_gamma   90.00
#
_symmetry.space_group_name_H-M   'P 1'
#
loop_
_entity.id
_entity.type
_entity.pdbx_description
1 polymer ?
#
loop_
_entity_poly.entity_id
_entity_poly.type
_entity_poly.pdbx_seq_one_letter_code
_entity_poly.pdbx_strand_id
1 'polypeptide(L)'
;MKLADLPTEVIQDLCSEQRCRLDIDPGFDSKHEFWMTWQHFLTIPEQNSSVFEKTEDDLADLLNFNGFNVLLPVPRTHHPHIQLIRLIPSSDERTLTLLIHDSFHQEWFSDSWGARYGFLALADRYSQFGTDFYVANYYHFSYLVNEDYQVAQNIMAQKIH
;
A
#
# COMPACT_ATOMS: atom_id res chain seq x y z
N MET A 1 9.18 -5.56 10.82
CA MET A 1 9.62 -6.71 10.01
C MET A 1 10.03 -6.17 8.66
N LYS A 2 11.13 -6.60 8.06
CA LYS A 2 11.49 -6.19 6.70
C LYS A 2 11.19 -7.32 5.71
N LEU A 3 10.97 -6.97 4.45
CA LEU A 3 10.78 -7.94 3.37
C LEU A 3 11.98 -8.88 3.26
N ALA A 4 13.19 -8.34 3.42
CA ALA A 4 14.44 -9.11 3.40
C ALA A 4 14.57 -10.12 4.55
N ASP A 5 13.77 -9.98 5.61
CA ASP A 5 13.74 -10.90 6.74
C ASP A 5 12.72 -12.04 6.54
N LEU A 6 11.91 -12.00 5.47
CA LEU A 6 10.91 -13.03 5.19
C LEU A 6 11.56 -14.30 4.62
N PRO A 7 11.06 -15.49 4.99
CA PRO A 7 11.46 -16.73 4.34
C PRO A 7 11.20 -16.68 2.83
N THR A 8 12.08 -17.31 2.05
CA THR A 8 11.94 -17.40 0.59
C THR A 8 10.61 -18.02 0.17
N GLU A 9 10.10 -18.97 0.96
CA GLU A 9 8.81 -19.62 0.75
C GLU A 9 7.64 -18.63 0.80
N VAL A 10 7.72 -17.61 1.68
CA VAL A 10 6.72 -16.54 1.76
C VAL A 10 6.73 -15.70 0.49
N ILE A 11 7.91 -15.32 0.00
CA ILE A 11 8.05 -14.53 -1.23
C ILE A 11 7.50 -15.32 -2.44
N GLN A 12 7.83 -16.61 -2.53
CA GLN A 12 7.35 -17.49 -3.60
C GLN A 12 5.82 -17.65 -3.57
N ASP A 13 5.23 -17.85 -2.39
CA ASP A 13 3.78 -17.98 -2.23
C ASP A 13 3.04 -16.67 -2.55
N LEU A 14 3.55 -15.53 -2.07
CA LEU A 14 3.02 -14.21 -2.42
C LEU A 14 3.07 -13.93 -3.93
N CYS A 15 4.12 -14.37 -4.61
CA CYS A 15 4.26 -14.19 -6.06
C CYS A 15 3.44 -15.19 -6.89
N SER A 16 2.73 -16.14 -6.27
CA SER A 16 1.90 -17.10 -7.00
C SER A 16 0.66 -16.43 -7.62
N GLU A 17 0.15 -17.00 -8.71
CA GLU A 17 -1.08 -16.52 -9.39
C GLU A 17 -2.34 -16.61 -8.50
N GLN A 18 -2.27 -17.35 -7.38
CA GLN A 18 -3.37 -17.45 -6.42
C GLN A 18 -3.44 -16.25 -5.47
N ARG A 19 -2.40 -15.41 -5.44
CA ARG A 19 -2.32 -14.23 -4.58
C ARG A 19 -2.22 -12.96 -5.41
N CYS A 20 -3.20 -12.77 -6.27
CA CYS A 20 -3.36 -11.51 -6.99
C CYS A 20 -4.04 -10.45 -6.12
N ARG A 21 -3.61 -9.20 -6.26
CA ARG A 21 -4.35 -8.04 -5.77
C ARG A 21 -5.32 -7.56 -6.84
N LEU A 22 -6.42 -6.99 -6.40
CA LEU A 22 -7.28 -6.19 -7.25
C LEU A 22 -6.66 -4.80 -7.38
N ASP A 23 -6.39 -4.37 -8.61
CA ASP A 23 -6.02 -3.01 -8.93
C ASP A 23 -7.08 -2.38 -9.84
N ILE A 24 -7.26 -1.07 -9.71
CA ILE A 24 -8.21 -0.29 -10.48
C ILE A 24 -7.43 0.82 -11.16
N ASP A 25 -7.43 0.81 -12.50
CA ASP A 25 -6.71 1.78 -13.32
C ASP A 25 -7.19 3.22 -13.03
N PRO A 26 -6.32 4.13 -12.56
CA PRO A 26 -6.67 5.55 -12.47
C PRO A 26 -6.74 6.25 -13.85
N GLY A 27 -6.31 5.59 -14.94
CA GLY A 27 -6.25 6.12 -16.30
C GLY A 27 -7.60 6.16 -17.04
N PHE A 28 -8.23 7.34 -17.06
CA PHE A 28 -9.13 7.91 -18.08
C PHE A 28 -10.30 7.12 -18.74
N ASP A 29 -10.62 5.87 -18.36
CA ASP A 29 -11.94 5.27 -18.66
C ASP A 29 -12.47 4.30 -17.58
N SER A 30 -11.95 4.30 -16.35
CA SER A 30 -12.60 3.75 -15.12
C SER A 30 -13.24 2.34 -15.20
N LYS A 31 -12.91 1.50 -16.19
CA LYS A 31 -13.65 0.25 -16.52
C LYS A 31 -12.83 -1.01 -16.41
N HIS A 32 -11.53 -0.92 -16.10
CA HIS A 32 -10.65 -2.07 -16.07
C HIS A 32 -10.20 -2.32 -14.64
N GLU A 33 -10.91 -3.24 -13.99
CA GLU A 33 -10.38 -4.01 -12.88
C GLU A 33 -9.39 -5.02 -13.45
N PHE A 34 -8.19 -5.06 -12.90
CA PHE A 34 -7.22 -6.07 -13.28
C PHE A 34 -6.54 -6.68 -12.06
N TRP A 35 -6.16 -7.93 -12.22
CA TRP A 35 -5.45 -8.69 -11.20
C TRP A 35 -3.96 -8.52 -11.41
N MET A 36 -3.27 -7.99 -10.39
CA MET A 36 -1.82 -7.86 -10.40
C MET A 36 -1.17 -8.87 -9.46
N THR A 37 -0.08 -9.48 -9.90
CA THR A 37 0.72 -10.36 -9.04
C THR A 37 1.64 -9.52 -8.14
N TRP A 38 1.95 -10.02 -6.94
CA TRP A 38 2.92 -9.38 -6.04
C TRP A 38 4.35 -9.40 -6.58
N GLN A 39 4.66 -10.22 -7.58
CA GLN A 39 5.98 -10.29 -8.20
C GLN A 39 6.48 -8.91 -8.65
N HIS A 40 5.56 -8.06 -9.16
CA HIS A 40 5.85 -6.70 -9.58
C HIS A 40 6.34 -5.78 -8.44
N PHE A 41 6.05 -6.11 -7.19
CA PHE A 41 6.41 -5.32 -6.01
C PHE A 41 7.50 -6.00 -5.17
N LEU A 42 7.65 -7.32 -5.26
CA LEU A 42 8.53 -8.07 -4.35
C LEU A 42 9.82 -8.55 -5.00
N THR A 43 9.94 -8.49 -6.33
CA THR A 43 11.11 -9.01 -7.04
C THR A 43 11.68 -7.98 -8.01
N ILE A 44 12.99 -8.06 -8.22
CA ILE A 44 13.71 -7.37 -9.30
C ILE A 44 13.80 -8.37 -10.46
N PRO A 45 13.34 -8.02 -11.67
CA PRO A 45 13.43 -8.92 -12.82
C PRO A 45 14.89 -9.17 -13.20
N GLU A 46 15.21 -10.40 -13.64
CA GLU A 46 16.57 -10.79 -14.07
C GLU A 46 17.05 -9.99 -15.30
N GLN A 47 16.12 -9.51 -16.12
CA GLN A 47 16.39 -8.63 -17.25
C GLN A 47 15.68 -7.30 -17.03
N ASN A 48 16.47 -6.28 -16.69
CA ASN A 48 15.97 -4.91 -16.69
C ASN A 48 15.65 -4.49 -18.13
N SER A 49 14.49 -3.86 -18.30
CA SER A 49 14.15 -3.25 -19.58
C SER A 49 15.13 -2.11 -19.88
N SER A 50 15.40 -1.82 -21.15
CA SER A 50 16.24 -0.67 -21.55
C SER A 50 15.65 0.70 -21.18
N VAL A 51 14.41 0.73 -20.66
CA VAL A 51 13.62 1.93 -20.40
C VAL A 51 13.55 2.25 -18.90
N PHE A 52 13.63 1.25 -18.03
CA PHE A 52 13.55 1.43 -16.58
C PHE A 52 14.37 0.34 -15.87
N GLU A 53 15.36 0.78 -15.09
CA GLU A 53 16.19 -0.08 -14.25
C GLU A 53 15.55 -0.15 -12.86
N LYS A 54 15.04 -1.33 -12.48
CA LYS A 54 14.40 -1.52 -11.19
C LYS A 54 15.46 -1.84 -10.12
N THR A 55 15.39 -1.13 -9.01
CA THR A 55 16.30 -1.22 -7.86
C THR A 55 15.58 -1.79 -6.63
N GLU A 56 16.32 -2.00 -5.54
CA GLU A 56 15.71 -2.42 -4.27
C GLU A 56 14.76 -1.37 -3.66
N ASP A 57 14.92 -0.09 -4.00
CA ASP A 57 14.05 0.99 -3.53
C ASP A 57 12.67 0.95 -4.22
N ASP A 58 12.59 0.30 -5.38
CA ASP A 58 11.36 0.06 -6.13
C ASP A 58 10.56 -1.15 -5.62
N LEU A 59 11.07 -1.86 -4.60
CA LEU A 59 10.38 -2.96 -3.96
C LEU A 59 9.47 -2.45 -2.84
N ALA A 60 8.38 -3.18 -2.60
CA ALA A 60 7.54 -2.97 -1.42
C ALA A 60 8.22 -3.48 -0.15
N ASP A 61 7.78 -2.97 1.00
CA ASP A 61 8.20 -3.48 2.30
C ASP A 61 7.04 -3.38 3.31
N LEU A 62 7.20 -3.99 4.49
CA LEU A 62 6.17 -3.92 5.52
C LEU A 62 6.24 -2.59 6.27
N LEU A 63 5.09 -1.94 6.39
CA LEU A 63 4.85 -0.79 7.25
C LEU A 63 4.19 -1.23 8.54
N ASN A 64 4.54 -0.61 9.67
CA ASN A 64 3.86 -0.86 10.93
C ASN A 64 2.82 0.24 11.20
N PHE A 65 1.55 -0.14 11.27
CA PHE A 65 0.45 0.73 11.64
C PHE A 65 -0.13 0.28 12.96
N ASN A 66 0.10 1.05 14.04
CA ASN A 66 -0.42 0.75 15.38
C ASN A 66 -0.18 -0.69 15.85
N GLY A 67 1.01 -1.25 15.55
CA GLY A 67 1.37 -2.63 15.90
C GLY A 67 1.11 -3.67 14.81
N PHE A 68 0.30 -3.35 13.79
CA PHE A 68 0.04 -4.23 12.65
C PHE A 68 1.12 -4.06 11.58
N ASN A 69 1.83 -5.13 11.22
CA ASN A 69 2.72 -5.13 10.06
C ASN A 69 1.87 -5.35 8.80
N VAL A 70 1.93 -4.43 7.85
CA VAL A 70 1.13 -4.44 6.63
C VAL A 70 2.04 -4.27 5.43
N LEU A 71 1.96 -5.20 4.48
CA LEU A 71 2.59 -5.11 3.18
C LEU A 71 1.65 -4.37 2.23
N LEU A 72 2.01 -3.14 1.88
CA LEU A 72 1.31 -2.32 0.88
C LEU A 72 1.97 -2.50 -0.49
N PRO A 73 1.22 -2.39 -1.60
CA PRO A 73 1.77 -2.59 -2.94
C PRO A 73 2.33 -1.28 -3.49
N VAL A 74 3.22 -0.66 -2.72
CA VAL A 74 3.89 0.60 -3.06
C VAL A 74 5.39 0.45 -2.80
N PRO A 75 6.26 1.09 -3.59
CA PRO A 75 7.69 1.10 -3.34
C PRO A 75 8.08 1.69 -1.97
N ARG A 76 9.25 1.30 -1.46
CA ARG A 76 9.85 1.89 -0.24
C ARG A 76 9.96 3.41 -0.30
N THR A 77 10.13 3.98 -1.49
CA THR A 77 10.18 5.43 -1.69
C THR A 77 8.87 6.14 -1.30
N HIS A 78 7.72 5.46 -1.35
CA HIS A 78 6.44 6.00 -0.86
C HIS A 78 6.34 6.03 0.67
N HIS A 79 7.05 5.12 1.35
CA HIS A 79 6.84 4.86 2.78
C HIS A 79 6.96 6.09 3.69
N PRO A 80 7.93 7.01 3.51
CA PRO A 80 8.02 8.22 4.32
C PRO A 80 6.83 9.18 4.15
N HIS A 81 6.08 9.05 3.05
CA HIS A 81 4.96 9.93 2.70
C HIS A 81 3.61 9.38 3.16
N ILE A 82 3.57 8.12 3.60
CA ILE A 82 2.38 7.40 4.03
C ILE A 82 2.10 7.66 5.49
N GLN A 83 0.89 8.14 5.79
CA GLN A 83 0.41 8.33 7.15
C GLN A 83 -0.97 7.71 7.35
N LEU A 84 -1.17 7.12 8.53
CA LEU A 84 -2.43 6.47 8.87
C LEU A 84 -3.49 7.52 9.23
N ILE A 85 -4.66 7.41 8.61
CA ILE A 85 -5.85 8.19 8.98
C ILE A 85 -6.69 7.37 9.95
N ARG A 86 -7.00 6.13 9.57
CA ARG A 86 -7.84 5.24 10.35
C ARG A 86 -7.49 3.79 10.06
N LEU A 87 -7.50 2.96 11.10
CA LEU A 87 -7.30 1.52 11.02
C LEU A 87 -8.47 0.83 11.71
N ILE A 88 -9.10 -0.11 11.01
CA ILE A 88 -10.28 -0.82 11.47
C ILE A 88 -10.05 -2.31 11.27
N PRO A 89 -9.75 -3.07 12.34
CA PRO A 89 -9.72 -4.52 12.27
C PRO A 89 -11.13 -5.08 12.13
N SER A 90 -11.28 -6.15 11.36
CA SER A 90 -12.48 -6.98 11.39
C SER A 90 -12.64 -7.64 12.77
N SER A 91 -13.87 -8.05 13.11
CA SER A 91 -14.15 -8.67 14.42
C SER A 91 -13.39 -9.98 14.67
N ASP A 92 -12.97 -10.66 13.60
CA ASP A 92 -12.16 -11.88 13.64
C ASP A 92 -10.66 -11.63 13.39
N GLU A 93 -10.27 -10.35 13.28
CA GLU A 93 -8.90 -9.88 13.02
C GLU A 93 -8.25 -10.46 11.75
N ARG A 94 -9.06 -11.03 10.83
CA ARG A 94 -8.56 -11.57 9.57
C ARG A 94 -8.34 -10.52 8.50
N THR A 95 -9.00 -9.38 8.60
CA THR A 95 -8.90 -8.29 7.63
C THR A 95 -8.69 -6.96 8.36
N LEU A 96 -7.82 -6.13 7.83
CA LEU A 96 -7.67 -4.74 8.21
C LEU A 96 -8.20 -3.86 7.09
N THR A 97 -9.04 -2.89 7.45
CA THR A 97 -9.36 -1.76 6.60
C THR A 97 -8.52 -0.57 7.03
N LEU A 98 -7.74 -0.01 6.11
CA LEU A 98 -6.93 1.18 6.35
C LEU A 98 -7.42 2.32 5.47
N LEU A 99 -7.60 3.49 6.08
CA LEU A 99 -7.61 4.77 5.37
C LEU A 99 -6.26 5.43 5.61
N ILE A 100 -5.62 5.82 4.51
CA ILE A 100 -4.23 6.25 4.49
C ILE A 100 -4.14 7.57 3.72
N HIS A 101 -3.30 8.48 4.20
CA HIS A 101 -2.86 9.63 3.44
C HIS A 101 -1.48 9.30 2.84
N ASP A 102 -1.45 8.89 1.58
CA ASP A 102 -0.20 8.71 0.81
C ASP A 102 0.04 9.97 -0.03
N SER A 103 1.05 10.76 0.37
CA SER A 103 1.39 12.01 -0.28
C SER A 103 2.68 11.95 -1.09
N PHE A 104 3.02 10.78 -1.65
CA PHE A 104 4.23 10.61 -2.45
C PHE A 104 4.30 11.62 -3.62
N HIS A 105 3.19 11.76 -4.36
CA HIS A 105 3.01 12.78 -5.40
C HIS A 105 2.60 14.12 -4.78
N GLN A 106 3.55 14.79 -4.13
CA GLN A 106 3.32 16.00 -3.33
C GLN A 106 2.62 17.12 -4.10
N GLU A 107 2.81 17.22 -5.42
CA GLU A 107 2.16 18.22 -6.26
C GLU A 107 0.62 18.17 -6.20
N TRP A 108 0.03 17.00 -5.88
CA TRP A 108 -1.42 16.84 -5.73
C TRP A 108 -1.94 17.33 -4.36
N PHE A 109 -1.04 17.58 -3.43
CA PHE A 109 -1.31 17.98 -2.04
C PHE A 109 -0.71 19.37 -1.78
N SER A 110 -1.10 20.35 -2.59
CA SER A 110 -0.60 21.74 -2.49
C SER A 110 -1.48 22.68 -1.67
N ASP A 111 -2.73 22.30 -1.38
CA ASP A 111 -3.66 23.08 -0.56
C ASP A 111 -4.56 22.22 0.33
N SER A 112 -5.29 22.86 1.24
CA SER A 112 -6.20 22.16 2.17
C SER A 112 -7.28 21.32 1.48
N TRP A 113 -7.61 21.61 0.21
CA TRP A 113 -8.57 20.84 -0.56
C TRP A 113 -7.97 19.50 -1.03
N GLY A 114 -6.67 19.51 -1.38
CA GLY A 114 -5.91 18.30 -1.70
C GLY A 114 -5.92 17.23 -0.60
N ALA A 115 -6.08 17.62 0.68
CA ALA A 115 -6.23 16.69 1.80
C ALA A 115 -7.47 15.78 1.69
N ARG A 116 -8.38 16.04 0.76
CA ARG A 116 -9.56 15.20 0.51
C ARG A 116 -9.22 13.89 -0.20
N TYR A 117 -8.03 13.82 -0.78
CA TYR A 117 -7.53 12.66 -1.47
C TYR A 117 -6.77 11.76 -0.49
N GLY A 118 -7.13 10.48 -0.48
CA GLY A 118 -6.46 9.46 0.33
C GLY A 118 -6.52 8.11 -0.36
N PHE A 119 -6.15 7.07 0.36
CA PHE A 119 -6.13 5.69 -0.13
C PHE A 119 -6.85 4.77 0.84
N LEU A 120 -7.65 3.87 0.28
CA LEU A 120 -8.26 2.76 0.98
C LEU A 120 -7.43 1.51 0.71
N ALA A 121 -6.99 0.86 1.77
CA ALA A 121 -6.39 -0.46 1.70
C ALA A 121 -7.24 -1.49 2.43
N LEU A 122 -7.48 -2.63 1.79
CA LEU A 122 -7.99 -3.83 2.46
C LEU A 122 -6.87 -4.85 2.49
N ALA A 123 -6.47 -5.25 3.69
CA ALA A 123 -5.36 -6.16 3.89
C ALA A 123 -5.80 -7.39 4.68
N ASP A 124 -5.54 -8.58 4.13
CA ASP A 124 -5.87 -9.84 4.79
C ASP A 124 -4.67 -10.40 5.52
N ARG A 125 -4.93 -11.08 6.64
CA ARG A 125 -3.91 -11.68 7.48
C ARG A 125 -3.23 -12.83 6.75
N TYR A 126 -1.91 -12.74 6.67
CA TYR A 126 -1.02 -13.77 6.16
C TYR A 126 -0.34 -14.45 7.34
N SER A 127 -0.67 -15.71 7.56
CA SER A 127 -0.17 -16.51 8.69
C SER A 127 0.55 -17.80 8.25
N GLN A 128 1.10 -17.82 7.04
CA GLN A 128 1.77 -19.00 6.49
C GLN A 128 3.28 -18.98 6.78
N PHE A 129 3.91 -20.16 6.71
CA PHE A 129 5.36 -20.35 6.88
C PHE A 129 5.93 -19.73 8.17
N GLY A 130 5.13 -19.71 9.25
CA GLY A 130 5.55 -19.18 10.55
C GLY A 130 5.65 -17.65 10.63
N THR A 131 5.12 -16.94 9.64
CA THR A 131 5.04 -15.46 9.64
C THR A 131 3.65 -14.99 10.00
N ASP A 132 3.52 -13.75 10.46
CA ASP A 132 2.23 -13.14 10.81
C ASP A 132 2.24 -11.64 10.50
N PHE A 133 1.55 -11.26 9.44
CA PHE A 133 1.41 -9.89 8.96
C PHE A 133 0.16 -9.76 8.09
N TYR A 134 -0.12 -8.58 7.53
CA TYR A 134 -1.26 -8.34 6.65
C TYR A 134 -0.78 -7.98 5.25
N VAL A 135 -1.49 -8.46 4.24
CA VAL A 135 -1.15 -8.27 2.82
C VAL A 135 -2.30 -7.51 2.16
N ALA A 136 -2.00 -6.34 1.60
CA ALA A 136 -3.02 -5.50 0.98
C ALA A 136 -3.49 -6.07 -0.38
N ASN A 137 -4.64 -6.72 -0.38
CA ASN A 137 -5.26 -7.28 -1.59
C ASN A 137 -6.05 -6.23 -2.38
N TYR A 138 -6.29 -5.07 -1.77
CA TYR A 138 -6.82 -3.86 -2.41
C TYR A 138 -6.07 -2.65 -1.88
N TYR A 139 -5.66 -1.76 -2.79
CA TYR A 139 -5.07 -0.46 -2.47
C TYR A 139 -5.45 0.51 -3.57
N HIS A 140 -6.34 1.44 -3.29
CA HIS A 140 -6.79 2.38 -4.31
C HIS A 140 -7.18 3.73 -3.72
N PHE A 141 -7.21 4.71 -4.60
CA PHE A 141 -7.60 6.06 -4.30
C PHE A 141 -9.01 6.13 -3.70
N SER A 142 -9.20 7.04 -2.76
CA SER A 142 -10.46 7.25 -2.06
C SER A 142 -10.67 8.73 -1.75
N TYR A 143 -11.94 9.14 -1.74
CA TYR A 143 -12.35 10.46 -1.27
C TYR A 143 -12.66 10.40 0.22
N LEU A 144 -11.91 11.16 1.00
CA LEU A 144 -12.11 11.28 2.43
C LEU A 144 -13.24 12.25 2.73
N VAL A 145 -14.03 11.94 3.75
CA VAL A 145 -15.17 12.75 4.18
C VAL A 145 -15.21 12.84 5.70
N ASN A 146 -15.91 13.85 6.21
CA ASN A 146 -16.16 14.03 7.65
C ASN A 146 -14.86 13.98 8.47
N GLU A 147 -14.81 13.15 9.51
CA GLU A 147 -13.69 13.02 10.43
C GLU A 147 -12.39 12.57 9.73
N ASP A 148 -12.49 11.65 8.76
CA ASP A 148 -11.32 11.17 8.02
C ASP A 148 -10.64 12.32 7.22
N TYR A 149 -11.45 13.21 6.65
CA TYR A 149 -10.95 14.40 5.96
C TYR A 149 -10.29 15.39 6.94
N GLN A 150 -10.87 15.60 8.12
CA GLN A 150 -10.27 16.49 9.12
C GLN A 150 -8.91 15.98 9.61
N VAL A 151 -8.78 14.67 9.81
CA VAL A 151 -7.50 14.05 10.15
C VAL A 151 -6.47 14.24 9.03
N ALA A 152 -6.87 14.05 7.77
CA ALA A 152 -6.00 14.29 6.62
C ALA A 152 -5.55 15.76 6.50
N GLN A 153 -6.44 16.71 6.78
CA GLN A 153 -6.07 18.13 6.83
C GLN A 153 -5.00 18.42 7.89
N ASN A 154 -5.12 17.82 9.07
CA ASN A 154 -4.13 17.96 10.14
C ASN A 154 -2.78 17.34 9.76
N ILE A 155 -2.80 16.15 9.15
CA ILE A 155 -1.61 15.49 8.59
C ILE A 155 -0.91 16.41 7.58
N MET A 156 -1.68 16.99 6.67
CA MET A 156 -1.14 17.84 5.62
C MET A 156 -0.58 19.16 6.16
N ALA A 157 -1.25 19.77 7.13
CA ALA A 157 -0.78 21.01 7.77
C ALA A 157 0.59 20.83 8.45
N GLN A 158 0.90 19.64 8.97
CA GLN A 158 2.20 19.33 9.56
C GLN A 158 3.34 19.23 8.52
N LYS A 159 3.03 19.04 7.24
CA LYS A 159 4.01 18.89 6.15
C LYS A 159 4.36 20.21 5.45
N ILE A 160 3.51 21.23 5.57
CA ILE A 160 3.65 22.52 4.87
C ILE A 160 4.49 23.54 5.68
N HIS A 161 4.91 23.19 6.90
CA HIS A 161 5.74 24.00 7.78
C HIS A 161 7.12 23.38 8.01
#